data_AF-A0A820MMF4-F1
#
_entry.id   AF-A0A820MMF4-F1
#
_cell.length_a   1.000
_cell.length_b   1.000
_cell.length_c   1.000
_cell.angle_alpha   90.00
_cell.angle_beta   90.00
_cell.angle_gamma   90.00
#
_symmetry.space_group_name_H-M   'P 1'
#
loop_
_entity.id
_entity.type
_entity.pdbx_description
1 polymer ?
#
loop_
_entity_poly.entity_id
_entity_poly.type
_entity_poly.pdbx_seq_one_letter_code
_entity_poly.pdbx_strand_id
1 'polypeptide(L)'
;MCHTSEWDKTIDFKNKRVAVIGTGASAIQVVPEIQQMNVSQLFVFNEHHHGLFLELIDVSLYWSREALILSFAYRWPIRYVNEELVRNNLNREIKDIELRKKVIPTWDFGCKRVLISSDWYSTLQKSNVKLITNR
;
A
#
# COMPACT_ATOMS: atom_id res chain seq x y z
N MET A 1 6.90 -15.36 -15.97
CA MET A 1 6.15 -14.12 -15.68
C MET A 1 4.72 -14.57 -15.43
N CYS A 2 4.05 -14.05 -14.40
CA CYS A 2 2.65 -14.37 -14.11
C CYS A 2 1.89 -13.07 -13.79
N HIS A 3 0.58 -13.09 -13.98
CA HIS A 3 -0.30 -11.99 -13.56
C HIS A 3 -0.99 -12.39 -12.25
N THR A 4 -1.30 -11.43 -11.37
CA THR A 4 -1.91 -11.76 -10.06
C THR A 4 -3.30 -12.39 -10.18
N SER A 5 -4.03 -12.13 -11.26
CA SER A 5 -5.31 -12.81 -11.56
C SER A 5 -5.14 -14.23 -12.12
N GLU A 6 -3.95 -14.56 -12.62
CA GLU A 6 -3.62 -15.83 -13.26
C GLU A 6 -2.34 -16.37 -12.62
N TRP A 7 -2.44 -16.70 -11.33
CA TRP A 7 -1.29 -17.07 -10.52
C TRP A 7 -0.73 -18.44 -10.91
N ASP A 8 0.55 -18.46 -11.30
CA ASP A 8 1.28 -19.68 -11.61
C ASP A 8 1.91 -20.28 -10.34
N LYS A 9 1.33 -21.37 -9.85
CA LYS A 9 1.77 -22.07 -8.65
C LYS A 9 3.07 -22.86 -8.83
N THR A 10 3.57 -23.01 -10.05
CA THR A 10 4.79 -23.77 -10.34
C THR A 10 6.06 -22.94 -10.09
N ILE A 11 5.93 -21.62 -9.93
CA ILE A 11 7.06 -20.71 -9.73
C ILE A 11 7.53 -20.74 -8.28
N ASP A 12 8.75 -21.22 -8.05
CA ASP A 12 9.49 -21.01 -6.79
C ASP A 12 10.20 -19.65 -6.80
N PHE A 13 9.98 -18.84 -5.76
CA PHE A 13 10.58 -17.52 -5.58
C PHE A 13 11.88 -17.54 -4.76
N LYS A 14 12.21 -18.65 -4.10
CA LYS A 14 13.36 -18.74 -3.19
C LYS A 14 14.67 -18.36 -3.88
N ASN A 15 15.44 -17.49 -3.24
CA ASN A 15 16.73 -16.96 -3.71
C ASN A 15 16.67 -16.19 -5.05
N LYS A 16 15.47 -15.96 -5.61
CA LYS A 16 15.31 -15.24 -6.87
C LYS A 16 15.16 -13.74 -6.64
N ARG A 17 15.51 -13.00 -7.70
CA ARG A 17 15.20 -11.58 -7.81
C ARG A 17 13.82 -11.46 -8.44
N VAL A 18 12.87 -10.89 -7.71
CA VAL A 18 11.46 -10.82 -8.12
C VAL A 18 11.11 -9.35 -8.36
N ALA A 19 10.35 -9.09 -9.42
CA ALA A 19 9.83 -7.77 -9.72
C ALA A 19 8.29 -7.81 -9.69
N VAL A 20 7.69 -6.88 -8.95
CA VAL A 20 6.24 -6.63 -8.93
C VAL A 20 6.01 -5.29 -9.61
N ILE A 21 5.13 -5.29 -10.61
CA ILE A 21 4.78 -4.08 -11.37
C ILE A 21 3.40 -3.63 -10.88
N GLY A 22 3.34 -2.41 -10.33
CA GLY A 22 2.13 -1.80 -9.79
C GLY A 22 2.04 -1.87 -8.26
N THR A 23 1.29 -0.94 -7.69
CA THR A 23 1.06 -0.78 -6.23
C THR A 23 -0.43 -0.75 -5.87
N GLY A 24 -1.26 -1.40 -6.67
CA GLY A 24 -2.70 -1.49 -6.44
C GLY A 24 -3.10 -2.50 -5.36
N ALA A 25 -4.41 -2.80 -5.26
CA ALA A 25 -4.95 -3.68 -4.23
C ALA A 25 -4.29 -5.07 -4.18
N SER A 26 -4.02 -5.70 -5.33
CA SER A 26 -3.34 -7.00 -5.35
C SER A 26 -1.89 -6.91 -4.88
N ALA A 27 -1.18 -5.83 -5.24
CA ALA A 27 0.22 -5.67 -4.87
C ALA A 27 0.38 -5.52 -3.36
N ILE A 28 -0.50 -4.76 -2.70
CA ILE A 28 -0.43 -4.57 -1.25
C ILE A 28 -0.61 -5.87 -0.45
N GLN A 29 -1.29 -6.86 -1.03
CA GLN A 29 -1.50 -8.17 -0.44
C GLN A 29 -0.35 -9.13 -0.75
N VAL A 30 0.17 -9.09 -1.99
CA VAL A 30 1.15 -10.08 -2.48
C VAL A 30 2.59 -9.72 -2.11
N VAL A 31 2.95 -8.45 -2.08
CA VAL A 31 4.34 -8.01 -1.84
C VAL A 31 4.85 -8.42 -0.45
N PRO A 32 4.09 -8.23 0.66
CA PRO A 32 4.50 -8.72 1.97
C PRO A 32 4.71 -10.24 2.01
N GLU A 33 3.83 -10.99 1.36
CA GLU A 33 3.94 -12.45 1.29
C GLU A 33 5.17 -12.90 0.51
N ILE A 34 5.41 -12.33 -0.68
CA ILE A 34 6.61 -12.64 -1.48
C ILE A 34 7.89 -12.26 -0.72
N GLN A 35 7.89 -11.14 0.00
CA GLN A 35 9.06 -10.70 0.78
C GLN A 35 9.48 -11.75 1.81
N GLN A 36 8.51 -12.45 2.41
CA GLN A 36 8.73 -13.49 3.43
C GLN A 36 9.16 -14.84 2.84
N MET A 37 8.97 -15.08 1.54
CA MET A 37 9.34 -16.34 0.85
C MET A 37 10.84 -16.48 0.55
N ASN A 38 11.71 -15.79 1.31
CA ASN A 38 13.17 -15.87 1.18
C ASN A 38 13.68 -15.54 -0.25
N VAL A 39 13.11 -14.49 -0.85
CA VAL A 39 13.59 -13.88 -2.10
C VAL A 39 14.90 -13.13 -1.86
N SER A 40 15.81 -13.17 -2.82
CA SER A 40 17.10 -12.48 -2.70
C SER A 40 16.97 -10.97 -2.81
N GLN A 41 16.10 -10.50 -3.72
CA GLN A 41 15.69 -9.10 -3.85
C GLN A 41 14.26 -9.02 -4.39
N LEU A 42 13.46 -8.10 -3.86
CA LEU A 42 12.11 -7.78 -4.32
C LEU A 42 12.07 -6.33 -4.81
N PHE A 43 11.87 -6.15 -6.10
CA PHE A 43 11.71 -4.83 -6.73
C PHE A 43 10.23 -4.52 -6.88
N VAL A 44 9.78 -3.42 -6.28
CA VAL A 44 8.41 -2.93 -6.44
C VAL A 44 8.47 -1.73 -7.37
N PHE A 45 7.94 -1.88 -8.57
CA PHE A 45 7.89 -0.83 -9.56
C PHE A 45 6.58 -0.07 -9.45
N ASN A 46 6.67 1.26 -9.41
CA ASN A 46 5.52 2.09 -9.26
C ASN A 46 5.60 3.36 -10.13
N GLU A 47 4.51 3.64 -10.86
CA GLU A 47 4.32 4.92 -11.53
C GLU A 47 3.52 5.90 -10.66
N HIS A 48 2.59 5.39 -9.85
CA HIS A 48 1.64 6.19 -9.06
C HIS A 48 1.31 5.51 -7.71
N HIS A 49 1.70 6.11 -6.57
CA HIS A 49 1.47 5.56 -5.23
C HIS A 49 0.06 5.68 -4.69
N HIS A 50 -0.65 4.57 -4.52
CA HIS A 50 -1.88 4.52 -3.72
C HIS A 50 -1.56 4.89 -2.26
N GLY A 51 -2.20 5.95 -1.75
CA GLY A 51 -2.11 6.26 -0.33
C GLY A 51 -2.76 5.14 0.47
N LEU A 52 -1.98 4.40 1.26
CA LEU A 52 -2.54 3.40 2.14
C LEU A 52 -3.04 4.04 3.43
N PHE A 53 -4.19 3.55 3.86
CA PHE A 53 -4.77 3.81 5.15
C PHE A 53 -4.31 2.72 6.10
N LEU A 54 -3.57 3.14 7.12
CA LEU A 54 -3.08 2.29 8.21
C LEU A 54 -4.18 1.94 9.20
N GLU A 55 -4.02 0.77 9.81
CA GLU A 55 -4.77 0.11 10.90
C GLU A 55 -5.22 1.02 12.08
N LEU A 56 -6.11 1.98 11.83
CA LEU A 56 -6.96 2.62 12.86
C LEU A 56 -8.43 2.51 12.48
N ILE A 57 -8.77 1.46 11.76
CA ILE A 57 -10.12 0.98 11.56
C ILE A 57 -10.20 -0.37 12.29
N ASP A 58 -10.10 -0.34 13.61
CA ASP A 58 -10.43 -1.50 14.42
C ASP A 58 -11.77 -1.23 15.11
N VAL A 59 -12.65 -2.23 15.08
CA VAL A 59 -13.95 -2.36 15.79
C VAL A 59 -15.16 -1.53 15.30
N SER A 60 -15.05 -0.27 14.85
CA SER A 60 -16.26 0.53 14.51
C SER A 60 -16.83 0.31 13.10
N LEU A 61 -16.06 -0.30 12.19
CA LEU A 61 -16.39 -0.42 10.76
C LEU A 61 -17.44 -1.48 10.43
N TYR A 62 -17.65 -2.44 11.33
CA TYR A 62 -18.67 -3.47 11.13
C TYR A 62 -20.09 -2.94 11.46
N TRP A 63 -20.21 -2.01 12.40
CA TRP A 63 -21.49 -1.38 12.78
C TRP A 63 -21.92 -0.21 11.89
N SER A 64 -21.06 0.25 10.99
CA SER A 64 -21.23 1.50 10.23
C SER A 64 -21.22 1.31 8.70
N ARG A 65 -21.62 0.14 8.22
CA ARG A 65 -21.75 -0.14 6.77
C ARG A 65 -22.62 0.88 6.02
N GLU A 66 -23.53 1.58 6.69
CA GLU A 66 -24.30 2.70 6.09
C GLU A 66 -23.62 4.07 6.19
N ALA A 67 -22.82 4.34 7.22
CA ALA A 67 -22.18 5.65 7.41
C ALA A 67 -20.97 5.88 6.48
N LEU A 68 -20.31 4.81 6.03
CA LEU A 68 -19.25 4.89 5.02
C LEU A 68 -19.78 5.44 3.69
N ILE A 69 -20.98 5.03 3.28
CA ILE A 69 -21.64 5.55 2.06
C ILE A 69 -21.90 7.05 2.20
N LEU A 70 -22.41 7.51 3.35
CA LEU A 70 -22.64 8.94 3.60
C LEU A 70 -21.35 9.77 3.64
N SER A 71 -20.25 9.18 4.13
CA SER A 71 -18.93 9.83 4.19
C SER A 71 -18.27 9.98 2.81
N PHE A 72 -18.51 9.03 1.89
CA PHE A 72 -18.07 9.13 0.49
C PHE A 72 -19.05 9.93 -0.39
N ALA A 73 -20.34 9.94 -0.06
CA ALA A 73 -21.39 10.60 -0.85
C ALA A 73 -21.60 12.08 -0.50
N TYR A 74 -21.33 12.52 0.74
CA TYR A 74 -21.63 13.88 1.18
C TYR A 74 -20.51 14.50 2.04
N ARG A 75 -19.91 15.57 1.49
CA ARG A 75 -19.16 16.71 2.13
C ARG A 75 -17.62 16.72 2.01
N TRP A 76 -17.14 17.63 1.16
CA TRP A 76 -15.74 18.04 0.92
C TRP A 76 -14.81 18.28 2.14
N PRO A 77 -15.24 18.77 3.33
CA PRO A 77 -14.33 19.07 4.44
C PRO A 77 -13.70 17.84 5.12
N ILE A 78 -14.40 16.70 5.14
CA ILE A 78 -13.93 15.45 5.77
C ILE A 78 -12.68 14.89 5.04
N ARG A 79 -12.53 15.23 3.76
CA ARG A 79 -11.39 14.84 2.94
C ARG A 79 -10.05 15.30 3.52
N TYR A 80 -9.97 16.56 3.92
CA TYR A 80 -8.73 17.16 4.44
C TYR A 80 -8.32 16.55 5.79
N VAL A 81 -9.30 16.29 6.66
CA VAL A 81 -9.07 15.63 7.94
C VAL A 81 -8.52 14.22 7.72
N ASN A 82 -9.13 13.44 6.82
CA ASN A 82 -8.66 12.09 6.49
C ASN A 82 -7.27 12.11 5.86
N GLU A 83 -6.98 13.08 4.99
CA GLU A 83 -5.66 13.21 4.38
C GLU A 83 -4.57 13.48 5.42
N GLU A 84 -4.82 14.37 6.37
CA GLU A 84 -3.86 14.71 7.42
C GLU A 84 -3.62 13.54 8.38
N LEU A 85 -4.66 12.79 8.74
CA LEU A 85 -4.53 11.56 9.53
C LEU A 85 -3.66 10.52 8.82
N VAL A 86 -3.87 10.31 7.51
CA VAL A 86 -3.07 9.38 6.71
C VAL A 86 -1.61 9.84 6.64
N ARG A 87 -1.36 11.12 6.38
CA ARG A 87 0.00 11.69 6.33
C ARG A 87 0.71 11.52 7.67
N ASN A 88 0.04 11.80 8.78
CA ASN A 88 0.61 11.67 10.11
C ASN A 88 0.93 10.21 10.45
N ASN A 89 0.06 9.27 10.08
CA ASN A 89 0.32 7.86 10.34
C ASN A 89 1.49 7.32 9.50
N LEU A 90 1.52 7.69 8.21
CA LEU A 90 2.64 7.36 7.31
C LEU A 90 3.97 7.90 7.85
N ASN A 91 3.99 9.15 8.32
CA ASN A 91 5.18 9.77 8.91
C ASN A 91 5.65 9.06 10.18
N ARG A 92 4.74 8.45 10.94
CA ARG A 92 5.07 7.68 12.14
C ARG A 92 5.64 6.30 11.82
N GLU A 93 5.08 5.61 10.82
CA GLU A 93 5.48 4.23 10.50
C GLU A 93 6.75 4.14 9.65
N ILE A 94 6.90 5.04 8.67
CA ILE A 94 8.06 5.03 7.78
C ILE A 94 9.14 5.89 8.42
N LYS A 95 10.34 5.36 8.67
CA LYS A 95 11.45 6.14 9.26
C LYS A 95 12.27 6.88 8.21
N ASP A 96 12.45 6.27 7.04
CA ASP A 96 13.24 6.84 5.94
C ASP A 96 12.49 7.98 5.24
N ILE A 97 13.08 9.18 5.29
CA ILE A 97 12.53 10.40 4.69
C ILE A 97 12.40 10.30 3.16
N GLU A 98 13.32 9.59 2.49
CA GLU A 98 13.29 9.42 1.04
C GLU A 98 12.19 8.44 0.63
N LEU A 99 12.02 7.37 1.40
CA LEU A 99 10.89 6.45 1.20
C LEU A 99 9.55 7.15 1.43
N ARG A 100 9.42 8.01 2.46
CA ARG A 100 8.21 8.81 2.70
C ARG A 100 7.83 9.64 1.47
N LYS A 101 8.78 10.40 0.91
CA LYS A 101 8.53 11.24 -0.28
C LYS A 101 8.01 10.43 -1.46
N LYS A 102 8.53 9.21 -1.64
CA LYS A 102 8.09 8.30 -2.70
C LYS A 102 6.66 7.87 -2.45
N VAL A 103 6.35 7.33 -1.27
CA VAL A 103 5.05 6.69 -1.00
C VAL A 103 3.89 7.66 -0.78
N ILE A 104 4.13 8.93 -0.47
CA ILE A 104 3.08 9.92 -0.27
C ILE A 104 2.35 10.20 -1.61
N PRO A 105 1.02 10.04 -1.67
CA PRO A 105 0.25 10.28 -2.89
C PRO A 105 0.27 11.75 -3.32
N THR A 106 0.19 12.00 -4.64
CA THR A 106 0.03 13.35 -5.25
C THR A 106 -1.41 13.78 -5.43
N TRP A 107 -2.33 12.82 -5.40
CA TRP A 107 -3.75 13.08 -5.59
C TRP A 107 -4.44 13.12 -4.25
N ASP A 108 -5.64 13.66 -4.33
CA ASP A 108 -6.51 13.89 -3.22
C ASP A 108 -7.06 12.59 -2.60
N PHE A 109 -7.30 12.63 -1.30
CA PHE A 109 -7.92 11.51 -0.59
C PHE A 109 -9.29 11.16 -1.21
N GLY A 110 -9.50 9.88 -1.53
CA GLY A 110 -10.73 9.39 -2.17
C GLY A 110 -10.74 9.42 -3.71
N CYS A 111 -9.78 10.09 -4.37
CA CYS A 111 -9.67 10.04 -5.84
C CYS A 111 -9.26 8.66 -6.38
N LYS A 112 -8.66 7.83 -5.52
CA LYS A 112 -8.43 6.41 -5.79
C LYS A 112 -8.98 5.59 -4.64
N ARG A 113 -9.27 4.32 -4.92
CA ARG A 113 -9.72 3.38 -3.91
C ARG A 113 -8.72 3.32 -2.76
N VAL A 114 -9.22 3.56 -1.55
CA VAL A 114 -8.42 3.43 -0.32
C VAL A 114 -8.04 1.97 -0.13
N LEU A 115 -6.75 1.72 0.08
CA LEU A 115 -6.21 0.40 0.33
C LEU A 115 -5.87 0.27 1.82
N ILE A 116 -6.16 -0.90 2.38
CA ILE A 116 -5.95 -1.20 3.80
C ILE A 116 -4.94 -2.35 3.87
N SER A 117 -3.84 -2.12 4.58
CA SER A 117 -2.82 -3.12 4.90
C SER A 117 -2.09 -2.67 6.17
N SER A 118 -1.70 -3.64 6.97
CA SER A 118 -0.99 -3.47 8.23
C SER A 118 0.54 -3.58 8.08
N ASP A 119 0.99 -4.21 7.01
CA ASP A 119 2.35 -4.69 6.83
C ASP A 119 3.05 -4.08 5.61
N TRP A 120 2.34 -3.37 4.74
CA TRP A 120 2.89 -2.83 3.50
C TRP A 120 4.09 -1.90 3.72
N TYR A 121 3.94 -0.87 4.56
CA TYR A 121 5.02 0.10 4.77
C TYR A 121 6.18 -0.50 5.57
N SER A 122 5.89 -1.43 6.48
CA SER A 122 6.92 -2.24 7.15
C SER A 122 7.72 -3.09 6.15
N THR A 123 7.05 -3.62 5.12
CA THR A 123 7.64 -4.46 4.07
C THR A 123 8.55 -3.64 3.16
N LEU A 124 8.11 -2.44 2.75
CA LEU A 124 8.92 -1.54 1.93
C LEU A 124 10.23 -1.09 2.61
N GLN A 125 10.31 -1.17 3.94
CA GLN A 125 11.49 -0.83 4.72
C GLN A 125 12.47 -2.00 4.90
N LYS A 126 12.15 -3.21 4.42
CA LYS A 126 13.05 -4.37 4.54
C LYS A 126 14.24 -4.24 3.61
N SER A 127 15.41 -4.71 4.05
CA SER A 127 16.67 -4.61 3.31
C SER A 127 16.67 -5.33 1.96
N ASN A 128 15.82 -6.35 1.80
CA ASN A 128 15.66 -7.08 0.54
C ASN A 128 14.56 -6.49 -0.37
N VAL A 129 13.96 -5.36 -0.01
CA VAL A 129 12.90 -4.71 -0.81
C VAL A 129 13.39 -3.37 -1.33
N LYS A 130 13.18 -3.13 -2.63
CA LYS A 130 13.52 -1.86 -3.28
C LYS A 130 12.33 -1.31 -4.03
N LEU A 131 11.85 -0.16 -3.57
CA LEU A 131 10.84 0.62 -4.29
C LEU A 131 11.50 1.44 -5.41
N ILE A 132 11.10 1.17 -6.64
CA ILE A 132 11.52 1.88 -7.85
C ILE A 132 10.34 2.73 -8.34
N THR A 133 10.58 4.03 -8.45
CA THR A 133 9.62 5.02 -8.93
C THR A 133 10.34 6.04 -9.77
N ASN A 134 9.64 6.64 -10.73
CA ASN A 134 10.16 7.68 -11.63
C ASN A 134 10.05 9.09 -11.01
N ARG A 135 9.87 9.16 -9.70
CA ARG A 135 9.55 10.37 -8.93
C ARG A 135 10.66 10.76 -7.99
#